data_AF-A0A4Y9NY69-F1
#
_entry.id   AF-A0A4Y9NY69-F1
#
_cell.length_a   1.000
_cell.length_b   1.000
_cell.length_c   1.000
_cell.angle_alpha   90.00
_cell.angle_beta   90.00
_cell.angle_gamma   90.00
#
_symmetry.space_group_name_H-M   'P 1'
#
loop_
_entity.id
_entity.type
_entity.pdbx_description
1 polymer ?
#
loop_
_entity_poly.entity_id
_entity_poly.type
_entity_poly.pdbx_seq_one_letter_code
_entity_poly.pdbx_strand_id
1 'polypeptide(L)' 'MRFVLEVDLEAGRLAGEDRAAELGRILRYWAGAMKQMPPLAAGDRQDLSDSDYTVVGSWRVEE' A
#
# COMPACT_ATOMS: atom_id res chain seq x y z
N MET A 1 2.31 13.55 -13.76
CA MET A 1 1.50 12.44 -13.23
C MET A 1 2.42 11.50 -12.50
N ARG A 2 2.31 11.48 -11.17
CA ARG A 2 3.22 10.77 -10.27
C ARG A 2 2.43 9.76 -9.43
N PHE A 3 2.87 8.51 -9.41
CA PHE A 3 2.36 7.52 -8.47
C PHE A 3 3.17 7.59 -7.18
N VAL A 4 2.49 7.75 -6.05
CA VAL A 4 3.10 7.77 -4.71
C VAL A 4 2.51 6.64 -3.89
N LEU A 5 3.38 5.84 -3.27
CA LEU A 5 3.01 4.82 -2.29
C LEU A 5 3.77 5.14 -1.00
N GLU A 6 3.02 5.38 0.07
CA GLU A 6 3.57 5.68 1.39
C GLU A 6 3.05 4.65 2.38
N VAL A 7 3.96 4.14 3.21
CA VAL A 7 3.69 3.15 4.24
C VAL A 7 4.38 3.61 5.52
N ASP A 8 3.62 3.66 6.61
CA ASP A 8 4.14 3.87 7.95
C ASP A 8 4.68 2.54 8.50
N LEU A 9 5.99 2.48 8.69
CA LEU A 9 6.68 1.29 9.18
C LEU A 9 6.57 1.11 10.70
N GLU A 10 6.01 2.08 11.40
CA GLU A 10 5.73 2.02 12.85
C GLU A 10 4.24 1.78 13.13
N ALA A 11 3.43 1.53 12.10
CA ALA A 11 2.00 1.23 12.22
C ALA A 11 1.71 -0.28 12.21
N GLY A 12 0.78 -0.71 13.07
CA GLY A 12 0.24 -2.07 13.07
C GLY A 12 1.31 -3.16 13.13
N ARG A 13 1.15 -4.21 12.31
CA ARG A 13 2.10 -5.33 12.17
C ARG A 13 3.48 -4.93 11.64
N LEU A 14 3.61 -3.74 11.04
CA LEU A 14 4.91 -3.25 10.57
C LEU A 14 5.80 -2.78 11.74
N ALA A 15 5.24 -2.46 12.91
CA ALA A 15 5.98 -1.97 14.07
C ALA A 15 6.82 -3.04 14.81
N GLY A 16 7.09 -4.20 14.19
CA GLY A 16 7.74 -5.34 14.84
C GLY A 16 8.88 -5.97 14.05
N GLU A 17 9.41 -7.09 14.55
CA GLU A 17 10.54 -7.80 13.96
C GLU A 17 10.25 -8.34 12.54
N ASP A 18 8.98 -8.63 12.24
CA ASP A 18 8.51 -9.13 10.95
C ASP A 18 8.24 -8.04 9.90
N ARG A 19 8.62 -6.78 10.16
CA ARG A 19 8.36 -5.61 9.30
C ARG A 19 8.61 -5.85 7.82
N ALA A 20 9.76 -6.44 7.48
CA ALA A 20 10.14 -6.68 6.09
C ALA A 20 9.26 -7.73 5.41
N ALA A 21 8.92 -8.81 6.14
CA ALA A 21 8.04 -9.85 5.64
C ALA A 21 6.62 -9.31 5.40
N GLU A 22 6.12 -8.50 6.33
CA GLU A 22 4.80 -7.91 6.24
C GLU A 22 4.71 -6.85 5.14
N LEU A 23 5.70 -5.96 5.03
CA LEU A 23 5.79 -5.00 3.92
C LEU A 23 5.82 -5.72 2.57
N GLY A 24 6.62 -6.80 2.45
CA GLY A 24 6.68 -7.60 1.22
C GLY A 24 5.34 -8.24 0.86
N ARG A 25 4.56 -8.68 1.85
CA ARG A 25 3.20 -9.20 1.66
C ARG A 25 2.27 -8.11 1.11
N ILE A 26 2.25 -6.94 1.75
CA ILE A 26 1.45 -5.78 1.32
C ILE A 26 1.76 -5.41 -0.13
N LEU A 27 3.05 -5.25 -0.47
CA LEU A 27 3.49 -4.87 -1.81
C LEU A 27 3.13 -5.92 -2.88
N ARG A 28 3.26 -7.22 -2.57
CA ARG A 28 2.86 -8.28 -3.52
C ARG A 28 1.36 -8.28 -3.79
N TYR A 29 0.53 -8.14 -2.74
CA TYR A 29 -0.92 -8.12 -2.93
C TYR A 29 -1.39 -6.87 -3.66
N TRP A 30 -0.87 -5.70 -3.27
CA TRP A 30 -1.16 -4.45 -3.95
C TRP A 30 -0.77 -4.52 -5.44
N ALA A 31 0.47 -4.91 -5.77
CA ALA A 31 0.91 -5.01 -7.17
C ALA A 31 0.12 -6.06 -7.95
N GLY A 32 -0.37 -7.11 -7.29
CA GLY A 32 -1.32 -8.06 -7.86
C GLY A 32 -2.66 -7.44 -8.23
N ALA A 33 -3.23 -6.63 -7.34
CA ALA A 33 -4.51 -5.93 -7.54
C ALA A 33 -4.43 -4.89 -8.67
N MET A 34 -3.27 -4.24 -8.86
CA MET A 34 -3.07 -3.25 -9.94
C MET A 34 -3.36 -3.79 -11.34
N LYS A 35 -3.25 -5.10 -11.57
CA LYS A 35 -3.57 -5.73 -12.86
C LYS A 35 -5.06 -5.67 -13.22
N GLN A 36 -5.92 -5.42 -12.24
CA GLN A 36 -7.37 -5.37 -12.38
C GLN A 36 -7.91 -3.94 -12.32
N MET A 37 -7.04 -2.96 -12.08
CA MET A 37 -7.45 -1.57 -11.98
C MET A 37 -7.83 -1.02 -13.37
N PRO A 38 -8.86 -0.15 -13.45
CA PRO A 38 -9.08 0.69 -14.62
C PRO A 38 -7.86 1.60 -14.87
N PRO A 39 -7.81 2.28 -16.03
CA PRO A 39 -6.74 3.24 -16.32
C PRO A 39 -6.57 4.24 -15.17
N LEU A 40 -5.34 4.37 -14.68
CA LEU A 40 -5.02 5.29 -13.58
C LEU A 40 -5.22 6.75 -14.02
N ALA A 41 -5.87 7.52 -13.17
CA ALA A 41 -6.10 8.94 -13.34
C ALA A 41 -5.59 9.75 -12.13
N ALA A 42 -5.29 11.03 -12.35
CA ALA A 42 -4.96 11.93 -11.24
C ALA A 42 -6.12 11.99 -10.24
N GLY A 43 -5.79 11.89 -8.95
CA GLY A 43 -6.76 11.82 -7.86
C GLY A 43 -7.11 10.41 -7.39
N ASP A 44 -6.78 9.36 -8.16
CA ASP A 44 -6.96 7.98 -7.71
C ASP A 44 -6.15 7.74 -6.43
N ARG A 45 -6.75 7.03 -5.47
CA ARG A 45 -6.12 6.68 -4.20
C ARG A 45 -6.74 5.45 -3.55
N GLN A 46 -5.98 4.77 -2.71
CA GLN A 46 -6.49 3.67 -1.89
C GLN A 46 -5.60 3.46 -0.66
N ASP A 47 -6.20 3.01 0.43
CA ASP A 47 -5.47 2.64 1.64
C ASP A 47 -4.76 1.29 1.47
N LEU A 48 -3.65 1.14 2.19
CA LEU A 48 -2.92 -0.11 2.34
C LEU A 48 -3.15 -0.66 3.74
N SER A 49 -3.47 -1.94 3.84
CA SER A 49 -3.72 -2.61 5.11
C SER A 49 -2.75 -3.75 5.38
N ASP A 50 -2.37 -3.91 6.63
CA ASP A 50 -1.61 -5.06 7.11
C ASP A 50 -2.49 -6.33 7.20
N SER A 51 -1.91 -7.42 7.71
CA SER A 51 -2.58 -8.73 7.77
C SER A 51 -3.75 -8.75 8.75
N ASP A 52 -3.77 -7.81 9.69
CA ASP A 52 -4.80 -7.66 10.71
C ASP A 52 -5.85 -6.61 10.28
N TYR A 53 -5.80 -6.19 9.01
CA TYR A 53 -6.67 -5.16 8.42
C TYR A 53 -6.50 -3.77 9.02
N THR A 54 -5.36 -3.50 9.68
CA THR A 54 -5.00 -2.15 10.13
C THR A 54 -4.54 -1.34 8.93
N VAL A 55 -5.05 -0.12 8.76
CA VAL A 55 -4.54 0.80 7.74
C VAL A 55 -3.14 1.27 8.15
N VAL A 56 -2.16 1.05 7.28
CA VAL A 56 -0.74 1.35 7.53
C VAL A 56 -0.16 2.30 6.49
N GLY A 57 -0.95 2.74 5.52
CA GLY A 57 -0.46 3.60 4.45
C GLY A 57 -1.51 3.81 3.37
N SER A 58 -1.08 4.40 2.25
CA SER A 58 -1.91 4.55 1.07
C SER A 58 -1.06 4.71 -0.19
N TRP A 59 -1.68 4.48 -1.34
CA TRP A 59 -1.16 4.95 -2.61
C TRP A 59 -2.08 6.04 -3.19
N ARG A 60 -1.50 6.89 -4.03
CA ARG A 60 -2.23 7.92 -4.78
C ARG A 60 -1.55 8.28 -6.10
N VAL A 61 -2.32 8.80 -7.03
CA VAL A 61 -1.84 9.41 -8.28
C VAL A 61 -1.99 10.93 -8.18
N GLU A 62 -0.88 11.63 -8.26
CA GLU A 62 -0.81 13.09 -8.29
C GLU A 62 -0.58 13.59 -9.72
N GLU A 63 -0.80 14.89 -9.96
CA GLU A 63 -0.67 15.55 -11.26
C GLU A 63 0.72 15.43 -11.92
#